data_AF-A0A6I7LKN0-F1
#
_entry.id   AF-A0A6I7LKN0-F1
#
_cell.length_a   1.000
_cell.length_b   1.000
_cell.length_c   1.000
_cell.angle_alpha   90.00
_cell.angle_beta   90.00
_cell.angle_gamma   90.00
#
_symmetry.space_group_name_H-M   'P 1'
#
loop_
_entity.id
_entity.type
_entity.pdbx_description
1 polymer ?
#
loop_
_entity_poly.entity_id
_entity_poly.type
_entity_poly.pdbx_seq_one_letter_code
_entity_poly.pdbx_strand_id
1 'polypeptide(L)'
;MVKHWRLQSAGHIIAGSILSLLLLMNLGGCTAVGLGIGSLIDNGRPDYSPVRDGRLGEVGHGSKITVELADSSKIQGEFSGLVIDTGSDYRKKYAEARLAAESSIVLPQIGESVDFSYVSGVRLKGNFEGFDQRFPSLPCSSLVVVKPAINESISREKLCFLPYLHTSAGDSVGTGAICELIGKRQIPLMSQMVINHGGRLDNVPLEKIREVQVKNRKSAKWVGLGLGFAIDVTLVIFMISLNDMAIMGDASWGG
;
A
#
# COMPACT_ATOMS: atom_id res chain seq x y z
N MET A 1 17.71 -65.04 41.24
CA MET A 1 17.04 -65.04 39.93
C MET A 1 16.57 -63.62 39.52
N VAL A 2 17.45 -62.60 39.63
CA VAL A 2 17.09 -61.16 39.49
C VAL A 2 18.04 -60.40 38.55
N LYS A 3 19.09 -61.04 38.02
CA LYS A 3 20.13 -60.35 37.21
C LYS A 3 19.79 -60.18 35.71
N HIS A 4 18.79 -60.88 35.18
CA HIS A 4 18.46 -60.78 33.75
C HIS A 4 17.58 -59.57 33.38
N TRP A 5 16.85 -58.97 34.34
CA TRP A 5 15.91 -57.88 34.04
C TRP A 5 16.56 -56.50 33.85
N ARG A 6 17.80 -56.28 34.34
CA ARG A 6 18.48 -54.97 34.22
C ARG A 6 19.24 -54.77 32.90
N LEU A 7 19.48 -55.82 32.12
CA LEU A 7 20.18 -55.72 30.84
C LEU A 7 19.24 -55.40 29.67
N GLN A 8 17.94 -55.74 29.76
CA GLN A 8 16.97 -55.38 28.73
C GLN A 8 16.55 -53.90 28.80
N SER A 9 16.45 -53.29 29.98
CA SER A 9 16.03 -51.89 30.12
C SER A 9 17.06 -50.88 29.60
N ALA A 10 18.36 -51.18 29.66
CA ALA A 10 19.41 -50.31 29.17
C ALA A 10 19.44 -50.18 27.62
N GLY A 11 19.07 -51.26 26.90
CA GLY A 11 19.02 -51.27 25.44
C GLY A 11 17.95 -50.35 24.86
N HIS A 12 16.77 -50.29 25.50
CA HIS A 12 15.66 -49.43 25.06
C HIS A 12 15.95 -47.94 25.24
N ILE A 13 16.68 -47.55 26.28
CA ILE A 13 17.05 -46.14 26.52
C ILE A 13 18.04 -45.64 25.48
N ILE A 14 19.03 -46.47 25.12
CA ILE A 14 20.05 -46.11 24.12
C ILE A 14 19.42 -46.05 22.71
N ALA A 15 18.59 -47.03 22.36
CA ALA A 15 17.88 -47.04 21.08
C ALA A 15 16.92 -45.84 20.93
N GLY A 16 16.17 -45.49 21.99
CA GLY A 16 15.28 -44.32 21.97
C GLY A 16 16.02 -42.98 21.86
N SER A 17 17.22 -42.89 22.45
CA SER A 17 18.07 -41.69 22.39
C SER A 17 18.66 -41.48 20.98
N ILE A 18 19.13 -42.55 20.34
CA ILE A 18 19.68 -42.50 18.96
C ILE A 18 18.58 -42.16 17.96
N LEU A 19 17.38 -42.74 18.11
CA LEU A 19 16.23 -42.43 17.26
C LEU A 19 15.79 -40.98 17.42
N SER A 20 15.75 -40.46 18.64
CA SER A 20 15.44 -39.04 18.92
C SER A 20 16.47 -38.09 18.29
N LEU A 21 17.76 -38.44 18.35
CA LEU A 21 18.83 -37.64 17.75
C LEU A 21 18.75 -37.63 16.20
N LEU A 22 18.49 -38.78 15.59
CA LEU A 22 18.27 -38.90 14.14
C LEU A 22 17.02 -38.15 13.67
N LEU A 23 15.97 -38.09 14.50
CA LEU A 23 14.78 -37.28 14.22
C LEU A 23 15.07 -35.78 14.31
N LEU A 24 15.80 -35.33 15.34
CA LEU A 24 16.19 -33.93 15.49
C LEU A 24 17.05 -33.44 14.30
N MET A 25 17.90 -34.31 13.74
CA MET A 25 18.67 -33.98 12.53
C MET A 25 17.81 -33.88 11.26
N ASN A 26 16.71 -34.63 11.16
CA ASN A 26 15.79 -34.55 10.00
C ASN A 26 14.82 -33.37 10.10
N LEU A 27 14.37 -33.01 11.32
CA LEU A 27 13.49 -31.85 11.54
C LEU A 27 14.19 -30.52 11.22
N GLY A 28 15.51 -30.42 11.39
CA GLY A 28 16.27 -29.25 10.93
C GLY A 28 16.24 -29.06 9.40
N GLY A 29 15.96 -30.12 8.64
CA GLY A 29 16.00 -30.13 7.18
C GLY A 29 14.85 -29.34 6.55
N CYS A 30 13.61 -29.53 6.99
CA CYS A 30 12.45 -28.87 6.40
C CYS A 30 12.43 -27.36 6.69
N THR A 31 12.79 -26.95 7.91
CA THR A 31 12.97 -25.52 8.24
C THR A 31 14.13 -24.88 7.45
N ALA A 32 15.27 -25.56 7.28
CA ALA A 32 16.39 -25.04 6.49
C ALA A 32 16.07 -24.94 4.98
N VAL A 33 15.38 -25.93 4.43
CA VAL A 33 14.89 -25.92 3.03
C VAL A 33 13.84 -24.82 2.84
N GLY A 34 12.91 -24.65 3.79
CA GLY A 34 11.91 -23.57 3.77
C GLY A 34 12.54 -22.18 3.82
N LEU A 35 13.59 -22.00 4.63
CA LEU A 35 14.40 -20.77 4.65
C LEU A 35 15.15 -20.54 3.34
N GLY A 36 15.75 -21.58 2.77
CA GLY A 36 16.46 -21.51 1.49
C GLY A 36 15.55 -21.11 0.34
N ILE A 37 14.40 -21.77 0.21
CA ILE A 37 13.38 -21.46 -0.80
C ILE A 37 12.81 -20.05 -0.58
N GLY A 38 12.49 -19.69 0.68
CA GLY A 38 12.01 -18.36 1.03
C GLY A 38 13.02 -17.26 0.67
N SER A 39 14.31 -17.50 0.92
CA SER A 39 15.39 -16.56 0.57
C SER A 39 15.60 -16.44 -0.94
N LEU A 40 15.46 -17.52 -1.70
CA LEU A 40 15.56 -17.49 -3.16
C LEU A 40 14.38 -16.73 -3.79
N ILE A 41 13.17 -16.91 -3.25
CA ILE A 41 11.97 -16.17 -3.68
C ILE A 41 12.10 -14.69 -3.35
N ASP A 42 12.63 -14.34 -2.17
CA ASP A 42 12.87 -12.96 -1.78
C ASP A 42 13.93 -12.28 -2.68
N ASN A 43 15.01 -12.98 -3.05
CA ASN A 43 16.04 -12.44 -3.95
C ASN A 43 15.53 -12.21 -5.38
N GLY A 44 14.51 -12.94 -5.82
CA GLY A 44 13.94 -12.83 -7.17
C GLY A 44 12.83 -11.78 -7.31
N ARG A 45 12.34 -11.21 -6.21
CA ARG A 45 11.27 -10.20 -6.25
C ARG A 45 11.86 -8.80 -6.12
N PRO A 46 11.40 -7.83 -6.91
CA PRO A 46 11.75 -6.44 -6.65
C PRO A 46 11.26 -6.09 -5.23
N ASP A 47 12.18 -5.55 -4.43
CA ASP A 47 11.94 -5.05 -3.06
C ASP A 47 10.85 -3.96 -2.99
N TYR A 48 10.40 -3.51 -4.16
CA TYR A 48 9.52 -2.38 -4.36
C TYR A 48 8.32 -2.79 -5.19
N SER A 49 7.13 -2.37 -4.77
CA SER A 49 5.94 -2.42 -5.60
C SER A 49 5.57 -1.02 -6.07
N PRO A 50 5.37 -0.82 -7.38
CA PRO A 50 4.85 0.45 -7.87
C PRO A 50 3.45 0.68 -7.33
N VAL A 51 3.24 1.85 -6.75
CA VAL A 51 1.93 2.39 -6.42
C VAL A 51 1.33 2.85 -7.73
N ARG A 52 0.52 1.98 -8.34
CA ARG A 52 -0.21 2.33 -9.55
C ARG A 52 -1.12 3.52 -9.29
N ASP A 53 -1.30 4.35 -10.32
CA ASP A 53 -2.07 5.58 -10.31
C ASP A 53 -3.33 5.43 -9.49
N GLY A 54 -3.41 6.23 -8.42
CA GLY A 54 -4.56 6.18 -7.54
C GLY A 54 -4.50 5.18 -6.38
N ARG A 55 -3.32 4.72 -5.96
CA ARG A 55 -3.18 3.95 -4.70
C ARG A 55 -2.36 4.68 -3.65
N LEU A 56 -2.11 5.97 -3.87
CA LEU A 56 -1.26 6.75 -2.99
C LEU A 56 -1.80 6.88 -1.56
N GLY A 57 -3.12 6.93 -1.38
CA GLY A 57 -3.73 6.94 -0.04
C GLY A 57 -3.79 5.56 0.62
N GLU A 58 -3.39 4.48 -0.06
CA GLU A 58 -3.15 3.18 0.57
C GLU A 58 -1.74 3.08 1.16
N VAL A 59 -0.84 4.03 0.81
CA VAL A 59 0.50 4.08 1.38
C VAL A 59 0.37 4.53 2.84
N GLY A 60 0.73 3.63 3.76
CA GLY A 60 0.68 3.92 5.19
C GLY A 60 1.72 4.96 5.60
N HIS A 61 1.40 5.81 6.56
CA HIS A 61 2.35 6.73 7.19
C HIS A 61 3.58 5.95 7.70
N GLY A 62 4.79 6.49 7.48
CA GLY A 62 6.07 5.85 7.83
C GLY A 62 6.54 4.79 6.82
N SER A 63 5.80 4.54 5.75
CA SER A 63 6.23 3.61 4.69
C SER A 63 7.49 4.15 4.01
N LYS A 64 8.51 3.29 3.86
CA LYS A 64 9.71 3.63 3.09
C LYS A 64 9.35 3.65 1.61
N ILE A 65 9.51 4.80 0.98
CA ILE A 65 9.16 5.03 -0.41
C ILE A 65 10.34 5.56 -1.22
N THR A 66 10.34 5.21 -2.50
CA THR A 66 11.14 5.87 -3.54
C THR A 66 10.16 6.55 -4.48
N VAL A 67 10.30 7.86 -4.64
CA VAL A 67 9.50 8.67 -5.55
C VAL A 67 10.36 9.02 -6.75
N GLU A 68 9.90 8.65 -7.93
CA GLU A 68 10.51 9.08 -9.18
C GLU A 68 9.74 10.28 -9.72
N LEU A 69 10.45 11.35 -10.02
CA LEU A 69 9.88 12.59 -10.54
C LEU A 69 9.80 12.57 -12.07
N ALA A 70 9.04 13.51 -12.63
CA ALA A 70 8.86 13.68 -14.07
C ALA A 70 10.19 13.96 -14.79
N ASP A 71 11.13 14.62 -14.13
CA ASP A 71 12.50 14.86 -14.61
C ASP A 71 13.43 13.63 -14.45
N SER A 72 12.89 12.47 -14.06
CA SER A 72 13.59 11.22 -13.78
C SER A 72 14.52 11.25 -12.55
N SER A 73 14.54 12.34 -11.78
CA SER A 73 15.21 12.36 -10.48
C SER A 73 14.45 11.49 -9.46
N LYS A 74 15.16 11.02 -8.43
CA LYS A 74 14.60 10.12 -7.41
C LYS A 74 14.77 10.71 -6.03
N ILE A 75 13.70 10.61 -5.24
CA ILE A 75 13.64 11.03 -3.84
C ILE A 75 13.34 9.79 -3.00
N GLN A 76 14.13 9.54 -1.96
CA GLN A 76 13.94 8.40 -1.06
C GLN A 76 13.70 8.86 0.37
N GLY A 77 12.64 8.37 1.01
CA GLY A 77 12.34 8.74 2.39
C GLY A 77 11.16 7.96 2.94
N GLU A 78 10.56 8.49 4.01
CA GLU A 78 9.36 7.92 4.61
C GLU A 78 8.14 8.75 4.23
N PHE A 79 7.06 8.09 3.81
CA PHE A 79 5.81 8.76 3.49
C PHE A 79 5.18 9.33 4.77
N SER A 80 5.01 10.65 4.85
CA SER A 80 4.38 11.33 5.99
C SER A 80 2.94 11.76 5.72
N GLY A 81 2.46 11.60 4.50
CA GLY A 81 1.06 11.86 4.14
C GLY A 81 0.90 12.78 2.93
N LEU A 82 -0.34 13.22 2.75
CA LEU A 82 -0.73 14.23 1.77
C LEU A 82 -1.15 15.50 2.48
N VAL A 83 -0.61 16.64 2.06
CA VAL A 83 -1.02 17.97 2.50
C VAL A 83 -1.62 18.74 1.34
N ILE A 84 -2.36 19.80 1.64
CA ILE A 84 -2.98 20.68 0.63
C ILE A 84 -2.27 22.02 0.69
N ASP A 85 -1.73 22.45 -0.43
CA ASP A 85 -1.20 23.79 -0.64
C ASP A 85 -2.32 24.70 -1.16
N THR A 86 -2.86 25.52 -0.26
CA THR A 86 -3.81 26.59 -0.57
C THR A 86 -3.13 27.96 -0.70
N GLY A 87 -1.79 27.99 -0.64
CA GLY A 87 -0.99 29.20 -0.53
C GLY A 87 -0.90 30.02 -1.82
N SER A 88 -0.17 31.13 -1.73
CA SER A 88 0.11 32.03 -2.87
C SER A 88 0.79 31.31 -4.03
N ASP A 89 1.63 30.31 -3.73
CA ASP A 89 2.42 29.59 -4.73
C ASP A 89 1.55 28.73 -5.64
N TYR A 90 0.58 28.01 -5.06
CA TYR A 90 -0.42 27.28 -5.85
C TYR A 90 -1.21 28.24 -6.74
N ARG A 91 -1.72 29.34 -6.17
CA ARG A 91 -2.53 30.32 -6.90
C ARG A 91 -1.79 30.90 -8.11
N LYS A 92 -0.49 31.21 -7.93
CA LYS A 92 0.37 31.69 -9.01
C LYS A 92 0.53 30.65 -10.13
N LYS A 93 0.92 29.41 -9.78
CA LYS A 93 1.09 28.32 -10.76
C LYS A 93 -0.21 28.04 -11.51
N TYR A 94 -1.34 28.06 -10.81
CA TYR A 94 -2.64 27.86 -11.43
C TYR A 94 -3.00 29.00 -12.40
N ALA A 95 -2.74 30.26 -12.04
CA ALA A 95 -2.96 31.38 -12.93
C ALA A 95 -2.11 31.29 -14.20
N GLU A 96 -0.83 30.89 -14.07
CA GLU A 96 0.07 30.65 -15.21
C GLU A 96 -0.45 29.50 -16.09
N ALA A 97 -0.84 28.37 -15.48
CA ALA A 97 -1.39 27.22 -16.18
C ALA A 97 -2.70 27.55 -16.92
N ARG A 98 -3.56 28.38 -16.32
CA ARG A 98 -4.80 28.87 -16.96
C ARG A 98 -4.50 29.69 -18.21
N LEU A 99 -3.49 30.57 -18.15
CA LEU A 99 -3.09 31.38 -19.30
C LEU A 99 -2.44 30.55 -20.42
N ALA A 100 -1.78 29.44 -20.05
CA ALA A 100 -1.15 28.51 -20.98
C ALA A 100 -2.11 27.44 -21.55
N ALA A 101 -3.28 27.26 -20.94
CA ALA A 101 -4.30 26.34 -21.44
C ALA A 101 -4.77 26.78 -22.83
N GLU A 102 -5.05 25.81 -23.71
CA GLU A 102 -5.54 26.07 -25.05
C GLU A 102 -6.77 26.98 -25.03
N SER A 103 -6.89 27.88 -26.01
CA SER A 103 -7.97 28.87 -26.10
C SER A 103 -9.39 28.27 -26.16
N SER A 104 -9.51 26.95 -26.31
CA SER A 104 -10.76 26.20 -26.37
C SER A 104 -11.32 25.80 -25.00
N ILE A 105 -10.56 25.88 -23.92
CA ILE A 105 -11.00 25.49 -22.56
C ILE A 105 -10.91 26.68 -21.61
N VAL A 106 -12.06 27.16 -21.14
CA VAL A 106 -12.14 28.28 -20.19
C VAL A 106 -12.11 27.76 -18.76
N LEU A 107 -10.95 27.82 -18.10
CA LEU A 107 -10.82 27.41 -16.70
C LEU A 107 -11.24 28.55 -15.75
N PRO A 108 -11.94 28.25 -14.64
CA PRO A 108 -12.38 29.25 -13.68
C PRO A 108 -11.18 29.93 -13.00
N GLN A 109 -11.36 31.18 -12.58
CA GLN A 109 -10.39 31.83 -11.70
C GLN A 109 -10.53 31.28 -10.27
N ILE A 110 -9.42 31.20 -9.52
CA ILE A 110 -9.52 30.91 -8.09
C ILE A 110 -10.30 32.03 -7.39
N GLY A 111 -11.27 31.64 -6.56
CA GLY A 111 -12.25 32.52 -5.93
C GLY A 111 -13.48 32.80 -6.77
N GLU A 112 -13.50 32.38 -8.04
CA GLU A 112 -14.66 32.57 -8.90
C GLU A 112 -15.83 31.67 -8.46
N SER A 113 -17.05 32.22 -8.48
CA SER A 113 -18.25 31.42 -8.28
C SER A 113 -18.44 30.46 -9.44
N VAL A 114 -18.47 29.17 -9.13
CA VAL A 114 -18.81 28.10 -10.06
C VAL A 114 -20.09 27.39 -9.62
N ASP A 115 -20.83 26.89 -10.58
CA ASP A 115 -21.93 25.96 -10.33
C ASP A 115 -21.81 24.71 -11.19
N PHE A 116 -22.31 23.61 -10.67
CA PHE A 116 -22.31 22.33 -11.37
C PHE A 116 -23.60 21.58 -11.07
N SER A 117 -24.02 20.82 -12.07
CA SER A 117 -25.21 19.98 -12.01
C SER A 117 -24.75 18.53 -12.03
N TYR A 118 -25.10 17.76 -11.00
CA TYR A 118 -24.90 16.31 -11.02
C TYR A 118 -25.85 15.67 -12.05
N VAL A 119 -25.54 14.46 -12.48
CA VAL A 119 -26.45 13.65 -13.31
C VAL A 119 -27.81 13.45 -12.64
N SER A 120 -27.87 13.48 -11.31
CA SER A 120 -29.11 13.43 -10.52
C SER A 120 -29.98 14.69 -10.61
N GLY A 121 -29.51 15.75 -11.26
CA GLY A 121 -30.17 17.05 -11.30
C GLY A 121 -29.92 17.94 -10.08
N VAL A 122 -29.22 17.43 -9.06
CA VAL A 122 -28.77 18.25 -7.92
C VAL A 122 -27.80 19.30 -8.42
N ARG A 123 -27.94 20.53 -7.92
CA ARG A 123 -27.01 21.63 -8.21
C ARG A 123 -26.23 22.01 -6.97
N LEU A 124 -24.95 22.30 -7.17
CA LEU A 124 -24.09 22.82 -6.12
C LEU A 124 -23.36 24.04 -6.67
N LYS A 125 -23.32 25.09 -5.85
CA LYS A 125 -22.69 26.36 -6.16
C LYS A 125 -21.67 26.69 -5.09
N GLY A 126 -20.53 27.24 -5.49
CA GLY A 126 -19.58 27.83 -4.55
C GLY A 126 -18.35 28.41 -5.23
N ASN A 127 -17.37 28.79 -4.44
CA ASN A 127 -16.16 29.43 -4.96
C ASN A 127 -15.12 28.35 -5.29
N PHE A 128 -14.59 28.41 -6.50
CA PHE A 128 -13.56 27.50 -6.96
C PHE A 128 -12.22 27.80 -6.26
N GLU A 129 -11.61 26.81 -5.63
CA GLU A 129 -10.32 26.98 -4.95
C GLU A 129 -9.16 26.29 -5.66
N GLY A 130 -9.44 25.30 -6.52
CA GLY A 130 -8.40 24.54 -7.22
C GLY A 130 -8.78 23.09 -7.49
N PHE A 131 -7.77 22.32 -7.86
CA PHE A 131 -7.88 20.89 -8.16
C PHE A 131 -7.04 20.07 -7.17
N ASP A 132 -7.61 18.99 -6.64
CA ASP A 132 -7.00 18.14 -5.61
C ASP A 132 -7.10 16.67 -6.02
N GLN A 133 -6.06 15.87 -5.78
CA GLN A 133 -6.05 14.44 -6.06
C GLN A 133 -6.00 13.64 -4.75
N ARG A 134 -6.95 13.95 -3.85
CA ARG A 134 -7.02 13.29 -2.53
C ARG A 134 -7.67 11.92 -2.56
N PHE A 135 -8.49 11.60 -3.58
CA PHE A 135 -9.08 10.28 -3.73
C PHE A 135 -8.17 9.43 -4.60
N PRO A 136 -7.45 8.47 -4.00
CA PRO A 136 -6.55 7.63 -4.76
C PRO A 136 -7.39 6.75 -5.69
N SER A 137 -8.43 6.09 -5.20
CA SER A 137 -9.02 4.92 -5.86
C SER A 137 -9.75 5.15 -7.20
N LEU A 138 -9.76 6.37 -7.73
CA LEU A 138 -10.37 6.68 -9.02
C LEU A 138 -9.40 7.50 -9.88
N PRO A 139 -9.38 7.30 -11.21
CA PRO A 139 -8.60 8.13 -12.14
C PRO A 139 -9.11 9.57 -12.23
N CYS A 140 -10.06 9.95 -11.37
CA CYS A 140 -10.69 11.26 -11.38
C CYS A 140 -10.08 12.15 -10.31
N SER A 141 -9.47 13.24 -10.74
CA SER A 141 -9.15 14.35 -9.85
C SER A 141 -10.42 14.97 -9.27
N SER A 142 -10.28 15.65 -8.14
CA SER A 142 -11.36 16.36 -7.47
C SER A 142 -11.28 17.84 -7.71
N LEU A 143 -12.45 18.45 -7.91
CA LEU A 143 -12.67 19.88 -7.82
C LEU A 143 -12.79 20.27 -6.34
N VAL A 144 -12.03 21.27 -5.90
CA VAL A 144 -12.18 21.84 -4.56
C VAL A 144 -13.04 23.10 -4.66
N VAL A 145 -14.17 23.08 -3.96
CA VAL A 145 -15.16 24.16 -3.98
C VAL A 145 -15.50 24.55 -2.55
N VAL A 146 -15.34 25.82 -2.21
CA VAL A 146 -15.80 26.36 -0.93
C VAL A 146 -17.26 26.73 -1.07
N LYS A 147 -18.13 26.03 -0.32
CA LYS A 147 -19.56 26.34 -0.32
C LYS A 147 -19.80 27.66 0.43
N PRO A 148 -20.57 28.59 -0.15
CA PRO A 148 -21.05 29.78 0.53
C PRO A 148 -22.21 29.38 1.45
N ALA A 149 -21.91 28.57 2.47
CA ALA A 149 -22.78 28.36 3.61
C ALA A 149 -22.18 29.10 4.81
N ILE A 150 -22.98 29.30 5.86
CA ILE A 150 -22.65 30.07 7.09
C ILE A 150 -21.30 29.65 7.73
N ASN A 151 -20.78 28.47 7.40
CA ASN A 151 -19.52 27.93 7.93
C ASN A 151 -18.42 27.66 6.87
N GLU A 152 -18.51 28.23 5.65
CA GLU A 152 -17.48 28.09 4.59
C GLU A 152 -16.96 26.66 4.40
N SER A 153 -17.86 25.68 4.35
CA SER A 153 -17.44 24.29 4.29
C SER A 153 -16.76 23.99 2.95
N ILE A 154 -15.51 23.53 3.00
CA ILE A 154 -14.78 23.02 1.83
C ILE A 154 -15.47 21.73 1.36
N SER A 155 -16.10 21.77 0.19
CA SER A 155 -16.60 20.60 -0.53
C SER A 155 -15.52 20.13 -1.52
N ARG A 156 -15.40 18.81 -1.66
CA ARG A 156 -14.53 18.20 -2.67
C ARG A 156 -15.39 17.32 -3.53
N GLU A 157 -15.48 17.66 -4.81
CA GLU A 157 -16.36 16.98 -5.75
C GLU A 157 -15.53 16.27 -6.79
N LYS A 158 -15.85 15.01 -7.05
CA LYS A 158 -15.13 14.21 -8.04
C LYS A 158 -15.52 14.68 -9.43
N LEU A 159 -14.54 15.10 -10.23
CA LEU A 159 -14.80 15.66 -11.56
C LEU A 159 -15.56 14.69 -12.48
N CYS A 160 -15.32 13.38 -12.36
CA CYS A 160 -16.01 12.39 -13.19
C CYS A 160 -17.49 12.19 -12.89
N PHE A 161 -18.02 12.76 -11.81
CA PHE A 161 -19.47 12.77 -11.54
C PHE A 161 -20.14 14.07 -11.96
N LEU A 162 -19.36 15.04 -12.46
CA LEU A 162 -19.82 16.33 -12.91
C LEU A 162 -19.67 16.37 -14.42
N PRO A 163 -20.72 16.43 -15.23
CA PRO A 163 -20.59 16.50 -16.68
C PRO A 163 -20.03 17.84 -17.15
N TYR A 164 -20.47 18.93 -16.52
CA TYR A 164 -20.11 20.31 -16.87
C TYR A 164 -19.84 21.14 -15.63
N LEU A 165 -18.91 22.08 -15.78
CA LEU A 165 -18.61 23.15 -14.85
C LEU A 165 -19.07 24.47 -15.48
N HIS A 166 -19.92 25.21 -14.78
CA HIS A 166 -20.39 26.52 -15.22
C HIS A 166 -19.68 27.63 -14.42
N THR A 167 -19.21 28.65 -15.13
CA THR A 167 -18.55 29.82 -14.54
C THR A 167 -19.56 30.95 -14.30
N SER A 168 -19.17 31.92 -13.48
CA SER A 168 -20.00 33.12 -13.25
C SER A 168 -20.19 33.98 -14.51
N ALA A 169 -19.26 33.86 -15.46
CA ALA A 169 -19.33 34.50 -16.77
C ALA A 169 -20.30 33.82 -17.74
N GLY A 170 -20.87 32.66 -17.37
CA GLY A 170 -21.78 31.89 -18.21
C GLY A 170 -21.09 30.87 -19.12
N ASP A 171 -19.77 30.70 -19.01
CA ASP A 171 -19.05 29.66 -19.73
C ASP A 171 -19.39 28.28 -19.17
N SER A 172 -19.31 27.28 -20.03
CA SER A 172 -19.49 25.88 -19.66
C SER A 172 -18.30 25.07 -20.15
N VAL A 173 -17.64 24.37 -19.24
CA VAL A 173 -16.53 23.47 -19.57
C VAL A 173 -16.90 22.05 -19.19
N GLY A 174 -16.76 21.14 -20.17
CA GLY A 174 -16.86 19.71 -19.93
C GLY A 174 -15.71 19.25 -19.02
N THR A 175 -16.04 18.59 -17.91
CA THR A 175 -15.02 18.14 -16.96
C THR A 175 -14.08 17.08 -17.52
N GLY A 176 -14.48 16.38 -18.58
CA GLY A 176 -13.60 15.47 -19.33
C GLY A 176 -12.37 16.18 -19.88
N ALA A 177 -12.53 17.39 -20.42
CA ALA A 177 -11.42 18.20 -20.91
C ALA A 177 -10.52 18.66 -19.75
N ILE A 178 -11.10 19.02 -18.61
CA ILE A 178 -10.34 19.35 -17.39
C ILE A 178 -9.53 18.13 -16.91
N CYS A 179 -10.14 16.94 -16.87
CA CYS A 179 -9.48 15.71 -16.50
C CYS A 179 -8.32 15.39 -17.46
N GLU A 180 -8.48 15.65 -18.76
CA GLU A 180 -7.40 15.50 -19.74
C GLU A 180 -6.23 16.45 -19.48
N LEU A 181 -6.51 17.72 -19.20
CA LEU A 181 -5.48 18.70 -18.83
C LEU A 181 -4.72 18.30 -17.55
N ILE A 182 -5.44 17.78 -16.55
CA ILE A 182 -4.82 17.29 -15.31
C ILE A 182 -3.99 16.03 -15.59
N GLY A 183 -4.51 15.09 -16.39
CA GLY A 183 -3.79 13.86 -16.78
C GLY A 183 -2.53 14.16 -17.58
N LYS A 184 -2.56 15.19 -18.44
CA LYS A 184 -1.40 15.74 -19.15
C LYS A 184 -0.49 16.61 -18.27
N ARG A 185 -0.82 16.81 -16.99
CA ARG A 185 -0.08 17.62 -16.00
C ARG A 185 0.06 19.09 -16.40
N GLN A 186 -0.89 19.59 -17.20
CA GLN A 186 -0.91 20.99 -17.63
C GLN A 186 -1.54 21.89 -16.57
N ILE A 187 -2.29 21.32 -15.62
CA ILE A 187 -2.90 22.03 -14.50
C ILE A 187 -2.29 21.52 -13.18
N PRO A 188 -1.80 22.40 -12.30
CA PRO A 188 -1.21 22.00 -11.03
C PRO A 188 -2.27 21.49 -10.06
N LEU A 189 -1.87 20.57 -9.19
CA LEU A 189 -2.69 20.06 -8.11
C LEU A 189 -2.36 20.78 -6.80
N MET A 190 -3.36 20.96 -5.95
CA MET A 190 -3.19 21.49 -4.60
C MET A 190 -2.51 20.48 -3.68
N SER A 191 -2.70 19.17 -3.93
CA SER A 191 -2.13 18.15 -3.06
C SER A 191 -0.62 18.04 -3.26
N GLN A 192 0.09 17.89 -2.16
CA GLN A 192 1.52 17.63 -2.12
C GLN A 192 1.78 16.40 -1.26
N MET A 193 2.72 15.58 -1.69
CA MET A 193 3.25 14.48 -0.90
C MET A 193 4.28 14.99 0.09
N VAL A 194 4.16 14.59 1.35
CA VAL A 194 5.18 14.89 2.37
C VAL A 194 6.09 13.69 2.52
N ILE A 195 7.39 13.91 2.34
CA ILE A 195 8.43 12.89 2.48
C ILE A 195 9.35 13.30 3.63
N ASN A 196 9.55 12.40 4.59
CA ASN A 196 10.46 12.60 5.71
C ASN A 196 11.84 11.97 5.42
N HIS A 197 12.87 12.79 5.47
CA HIS A 197 14.28 12.43 5.34
C HIS A 197 14.97 12.51 6.70
N GLY A 198 14.70 11.56 7.60
CA GLY A 198 15.38 11.49 8.89
C GLY A 198 15.19 12.75 9.77
N GLY A 199 14.03 13.39 9.68
CA GLY A 199 13.65 14.58 10.45
C GLY A 199 13.36 15.81 9.59
N ARG A 200 13.79 15.84 8.32
CA ARG A 200 13.44 16.91 7.38
C ARG A 200 12.20 16.53 6.57
N LEU A 201 11.18 17.40 6.57
CA LEU A 201 9.97 17.21 5.76
C LEU A 201 10.11 17.96 4.43
N ASP A 202 10.05 17.22 3.33
CA ASP A 202 10.07 17.76 1.98
C ASP A 202 8.68 17.59 1.34
N ASN A 203 8.12 18.69 0.82
CA ASN A 203 6.84 18.70 0.11
C ASN A 203 7.06 18.54 -1.39
N VAL A 204 6.53 17.47 -1.97
CA VAL A 204 6.65 17.15 -3.39
C VAL A 204 5.28 17.30 -4.06
N PRO A 205 5.11 18.25 -4.98
CA PRO A 205 3.84 18.40 -5.71
C PRO A 205 3.48 17.15 -6.51
N LEU A 206 2.22 16.72 -6.44
CA LEU A 206 1.80 15.46 -7.07
C LEU A 206 1.95 15.48 -8.60
N GLU A 207 1.79 16.63 -9.25
CA GLU A 207 1.98 16.77 -10.70
C GLU A 207 3.43 16.49 -11.15
N LYS A 208 4.41 16.61 -10.23
CA LYS A 208 5.81 16.29 -10.50
C LYS A 208 6.14 14.82 -10.31
N ILE A 209 5.27 14.03 -9.68
CA ILE A 209 5.52 12.63 -9.38
C ILE A 209 5.21 11.78 -10.62
N ARG A 210 6.18 11.00 -11.09
CA ARG A 210 5.99 10.02 -12.16
C ARG A 210 5.54 8.68 -11.59
N GLU A 211 6.23 8.20 -10.57
CA GLU A 211 5.98 6.90 -9.97
C GLU A 211 6.32 6.94 -8.48
N VAL A 212 5.58 6.17 -7.69
CA VAL A 212 5.93 5.92 -6.29
C VAL A 212 6.12 4.43 -6.09
N GLN A 213 7.19 4.08 -5.42
CA GLN A 213 7.56 2.71 -5.12
C GLN A 213 7.58 2.53 -3.61
N VAL A 214 6.78 1.61 -3.08
CA VAL A 214 6.76 1.29 -1.65
C VAL A 214 7.63 0.06 -1.41
N LYS A 215 8.53 0.16 -0.44
CA LYS A 215 9.34 -0.99 -0.03
C LYS A 215 8.45 -2.03 0.66
N ASN A 216 8.32 -3.21 0.07
CA ASN A 216 7.56 -4.30 0.66
C ASN A 216 8.35 -4.91 1.82
N ARG A 217 7.79 -4.86 3.04
CA ARG A 217 8.37 -5.55 4.22
C ARG A 217 7.98 -7.03 4.32
N LYS A 218 7.16 -7.57 3.42
CA LYS A 218 6.79 -8.99 3.46
C LYS A 218 7.95 -9.83 2.93
N SER A 219 8.89 -10.19 3.80
CA SER A 219 9.91 -11.18 3.45
C SER A 219 9.27 -12.58 3.45
N ALA A 220 9.17 -13.20 2.28
CA ALA A 220 8.75 -14.59 2.11
C ALA A 220 9.59 -15.54 2.97
N LYS A 221 10.82 -15.16 3.34
CA LYS A 221 11.65 -15.78 4.38
C LYS A 221 10.86 -16.18 5.64
N TRP A 222 10.09 -15.26 6.22
CA TRP A 222 9.38 -15.53 7.49
C TRP A 222 8.18 -16.45 7.28
N VAL A 223 7.53 -16.36 6.11
CA VAL A 223 6.44 -17.26 5.73
C VAL A 223 6.96 -18.68 5.49
N GLY A 224 8.09 -18.82 4.79
CA GLY A 224 8.77 -20.10 4.56
C GLY A 224 9.27 -20.76 5.84
N LEU A 225 9.81 -19.96 6.78
CA LEU A 225 10.21 -20.44 8.11
C LEU A 225 9.00 -20.94 8.92
N GLY A 226 7.89 -20.19 8.92
CA GLY A 226 6.68 -20.58 9.64
C GLY A 226 6.06 -21.88 9.13
N LEU A 227 6.04 -22.07 7.80
CA LEU A 227 5.52 -23.31 7.20
C LEU A 227 6.42 -24.52 7.51
N GLY A 228 7.75 -24.36 7.43
CA GLY A 228 8.70 -25.41 7.80
C GLY A 228 8.49 -25.87 9.24
N PHE A 229 8.40 -24.93 10.18
CA PHE A 229 8.18 -25.23 11.59
C PHE A 229 6.85 -25.96 11.85
N ALA A 230 5.76 -25.58 11.17
CA ALA A 230 4.46 -26.24 11.34
C ALA A 230 4.48 -27.71 10.89
N ILE A 231 5.19 -28.01 9.81
CA ILE A 231 5.38 -29.39 9.32
C ILE A 231 6.20 -30.19 10.33
N ASP A 232 7.29 -29.61 10.82
CA ASP A 232 8.17 -30.23 11.82
C ASP A 232 7.39 -30.58 13.10
N VAL A 233 6.57 -29.67 13.61
CA VAL A 233 5.71 -29.90 14.79
C VAL A 233 4.68 -31.00 14.54
N THR A 234 4.03 -31.00 13.37
CA THR A 234 3.00 -32.01 13.03
C THR A 234 3.59 -33.41 12.97
N LEU A 235 4.79 -33.56 12.39
CA LEU A 235 5.49 -34.85 12.33
C LEU A 235 5.88 -35.36 13.71
N VAL A 236 6.35 -34.49 14.60
CA VAL A 236 6.66 -34.85 15.99
C VAL A 236 5.41 -35.35 16.73
N ILE A 237 4.29 -34.63 16.62
CA ILE A 237 3.03 -35.02 17.28
C ILE A 237 2.53 -36.38 16.74
N PHE A 238 2.57 -36.58 15.42
CA PHE A 238 2.13 -37.82 14.79
C PHE A 238 2.99 -39.02 15.24
N MET A 239 4.30 -38.83 15.34
CA MET A 239 5.21 -39.89 15.80
C MET A 239 5.04 -40.22 17.29
N ILE A 240 4.83 -39.23 18.15
CA ILE A 240 4.51 -39.47 19.57
C ILE A 240 3.22 -40.30 19.67
N SER A 241 2.21 -39.94 18.89
CA SER A 241 0.93 -40.65 18.84
C SER A 241 1.07 -42.10 18.38
N LEU A 242 1.91 -42.36 17.37
CA LEU A 242 2.20 -43.72 16.90
C LEU A 242 2.94 -44.56 17.95
N ASN A 243 3.87 -43.96 18.70
CA ASN A 243 4.63 -44.66 19.72
C ASN A 243 3.75 -45.04 20.92
N ASP A 244 2.84 -44.15 21.32
CA ASP A 244 1.86 -44.44 22.38
C ASP A 244 0.91 -45.58 21.97
N MET A 245 0.49 -45.64 20.70
CA MET A 245 -0.32 -46.75 20.19
C MET A 245 0.43 -48.09 20.16
N ALA A 246 1.72 -48.08 19.81
CA ALA A 246 2.55 -49.29 19.82
C ALA A 246 2.71 -49.86 21.23
N ILE A 247 2.93 -48.98 22.23
CA ILE A 247 3.06 -49.37 23.64
C ILE A 247 1.74 -49.97 24.17
N MET A 248 0.59 -49.45 23.75
CA MET A 248 -0.71 -50.00 24.15
C MET A 248 -1.05 -51.33 23.45
N GLY A 249 -0.58 -51.55 22.22
CA GLY A 249 -0.79 -52.79 21.46
C GLY A 249 -0.09 -54.01 22.07
N ASP A 250 1.10 -53.82 22.64
CA ASP A 250 1.86 -54.90 23.29
C ASP A 250 1.26 -55.30 24.65
N ALA A 251 0.46 -54.44 25.28
CA ALA A 251 -0.19 -54.74 26.56
C ALA A 251 -1.41 -55.66 26.43
N SER A 252 -1.98 -55.85 25.23
CA SER A 252 -3.24 -56.60 25.04
C SER A 252 -3.07 -58.09 24.70
N TRP A 253 -1.84 -58.61 24.56
CA TRP A 253 -1.58 -60.01 24.17
C TRP A 253 -1.05 -60.89 25.32
N GLY A 254 -1.12 -60.41 26.56
CA GLY A 254 -0.65 -61.13 27.76
C GLY A 254 -1.76 -61.72 28.64
N GLY A 255 -2.97 -61.95 28.11
CA GLY A 255 -4.10 -62.58 28.79
C GLY A 255 -4.25 -64.06 28.43
#